data_AF-A0A1X7D2V9-F1
#
_entry.id   AF-A0A1X7D2V9-F1
#
_cell.length_a   1.000
_cell.length_b   1.000
_cell.length_c   1.000
_cell.angle_alpha   90.00
_cell.angle_beta   90.00
_cell.angle_gamma   90.00
#
_symmetry.space_group_name_H-M   'P 1'
#
loop_
_entity.id
_entity.type
_entity.pdbx_description
1 polymer ?
#
loop_
_entity_poly.entity_id
_entity_poly.type
_entity_poly.pdbx_seq_one_letter_code
_entity_poly.pdbx_strand_id
1 'polypeptide(L)' 'MNVAPRPLSREDASRYATRVTLLGTSGGPPWWDGSDRVGISTLLTVNGSQYLIDCGEEWGPSYRRCGESTPGYRGA' A
#
# COMPACT_ATOMS: atom_id res chain seq x y z
N MET A 1 1.79 -21.82 -19.69
CA MET A 1 2.12 -20.38 -19.61
C MET A 1 1.66 -19.89 -18.25
N ASN A 2 2.58 -19.46 -17.38
CA ASN A 2 2.22 -18.98 -16.04
C ASN A 2 1.82 -17.51 -16.16
N VAL A 3 0.53 -17.21 -16.04
CA VAL A 3 0.04 -15.83 -16.08
C VAL A 3 0.54 -15.13 -14.83
N ALA A 4 1.18 -13.97 -14.98
CA ALA A 4 1.60 -13.17 -13.82
C ALA A 4 0.38 -12.95 -12.91
N PRO A 5 0.50 -13.19 -11.60
CA PRO A 5 -0.62 -12.99 -10.69
C PRO A 5 -1.10 -11.54 -10.78
N ARG A 6 -2.38 -11.35 -11.09
CA ARG A 6 -3.01 -10.03 -11.06
C ARG A 6 -3.27 -9.64 -9.61
N PRO A 7 -3.14 -8.35 -9.25
CA PRO A 7 -3.62 -7.85 -7.97
C PRO A 7 -5.10 -8.23 -7.79
N LEU A 8 -5.44 -8.73 -6.61
CA LEU A 8 -6.84 -8.98 -6.25
C LEU A 8 -7.63 -7.66 -6.25
N SER A 9 -8.92 -7.75 -6.55
CA SER A 9 -9.82 -6.63 -6.28
C SER A 9 -9.83 -6.34 -4.77
N ARG A 10 -10.21 -5.12 -4.37
CA ARG A 10 -10.38 -4.79 -2.95
C ARG A 10 -11.39 -5.70 -2.27
N GLU A 11 -12.44 -6.08 -3.00
CA GLU A 11 -13.50 -6.96 -2.50
C GLU A 11 -12.95 -8.36 -2.22
N ASP A 12 -12.19 -8.94 -3.16
CA ASP A 12 -11.59 -10.26 -2.97
C ASP A 12 -10.52 -10.23 -1.87
N ALA A 13 -9.71 -9.18 -1.83
CA ALA A 13 -8.69 -9.00 -0.80
C ALA A 13 -9.30 -8.88 0.61
N SER A 14 -10.53 -8.38 0.75
CA SER A 14 -11.20 -8.25 2.05
C SER A 14 -11.55 -9.58 2.70
N ARG A 15 -11.54 -10.68 1.93
CA ARG A 15 -11.79 -12.04 2.43
C ARG A 15 -10.59 -12.65 3.15
N TYR A 16 -9.42 -12.03 3.03
CA TYR A 16 -8.19 -12.51 3.64
C TYR A 16 -7.87 -11.72 4.91
N ALA A 17 -7.53 -12.44 5.97
CA ALA A 17 -7.05 -11.86 7.22
C ALA A 17 -5.72 -11.10 7.04
N THR A 18 -4.92 -11.50 6.05
CA THR A 18 -3.64 -10.88 5.71
C THR A 18 -3.75 -10.20 4.36
N ARG A 19 -3.44 -8.90 4.32
CA ARG A 19 -3.42 -8.11 3.09
C ARG A 19 -2.15 -7.28 2.99
N VAL A 20 -1.58 -7.27 1.80
CA VAL A 20 -0.46 -6.40 1.43
C VAL A 20 -1.00 -5.30 0.53
N THR A 21 -0.88 -4.05 0.97
CA THR A 21 -1.23 -2.88 0.18
C THR A 21 0.05 -2.16 -0.22
N LEU A 22 0.30 -2.05 -1.52
CA LEU A 22 1.44 -1.31 -2.04
C LEU A 22 1.10 0.18 -2.09
N LEU A 23 1.71 0.98 -1.21
CA LEU A 23 1.50 2.43 -1.16
C LEU A 23 2.43 3.16 -2.13
N GLY A 24 3.63 2.60 -2.32
CA GLY A 24 4.63 3.10 -3.25
C GLY A 24 5.57 1.98 -3.66
N THR A 25 6.11 2.08 -4.87
CA THR A 25 6.83 0.96 -5.48
C THR A 25 8.02 1.40 -6.34
N SER A 26 8.38 2.70 -6.33
CA SER A 26 9.63 3.15 -6.92
C SER A 26 10.81 2.77 -6.04
N GLY A 27 11.86 2.24 -6.64
CA GLY A 27 13.15 2.00 -5.98
C GLY A 27 14.17 2.99 -6.50
N GLY A 28 14.86 3.71 -5.62
CA GLY A 28 15.67 4.87 -6.02
C GLY A 28 14.85 6.16 -6.04
N PRO A 29 15.39 7.25 -6.63
CA PRO A 29 14.69 8.53 -6.69
C PRO A 29 13.31 8.44 -7.34
N PRO A 30 12.22 8.88 -6.69
CA PRO A 30 10.86 8.78 -7.22
C PRO A 30 10.58 9.74 -8.41
N TRP A 31 11.45 10.71 -8.66
CA TRP A 31 11.34 11.70 -9.74
C TRP A 31 11.98 11.27 -11.07
N TRP A 32 12.17 9.97 -11.31
CA TRP A 32 12.62 9.51 -12.62
C TRP A 32 11.57 9.80 -13.70
N ASP A 33 12.04 10.33 -14.83
CA ASP A 33 11.18 10.67 -15.96
C ASP A 33 10.37 9.46 -16.45
N GLY A 34 9.08 9.67 -16.68
CA GLY A 34 8.17 8.65 -17.20
C GLY A 34 7.59 7.68 -16.15
N SER A 35 7.76 7.96 -14.86
CA SER A 35 7.16 7.19 -13.76
C SER A 35 6.21 8.03 -12.91
N ASP A 36 5.05 7.47 -12.57
CA ASP A 36 4.12 8.00 -11.57
C ASP A 36 4.24 7.28 -10.21
N ARG A 37 5.21 6.37 -10.09
CA ARG A 37 5.43 5.55 -8.91
C ARG A 37 6.09 6.39 -7.82
N VAL A 38 5.45 6.45 -6.67
CA VAL A 38 6.02 7.09 -5.46
C VAL A 38 7.02 6.18 -4.74
N GLY A 39 7.77 6.74 -3.79
CA GLY A 39 8.82 6.05 -3.07
C GLY A 39 8.32 4.81 -2.33
N ILE A 40 9.19 3.79 -2.20
CA ILE A 40 8.80 2.49 -1.65
C ILE A 40 8.13 2.61 -0.27
N SER A 41 6.93 2.04 -0.17
CA SER A 41 6.20 1.92 1.10
C SER A 41 5.10 0.87 0.97
N THR A 42 4.96 0.04 2.00
CA THR A 42 4.00 -1.08 2.05
C THR A 42 3.22 -1.03 3.35
N LEU A 43 1.91 -1.21 3.26
CA LEU A 43 1.05 -1.43 4.42
C LEU A 43 0.69 -2.92 4.50
N LEU A 44 1.17 -3.59 5.54
CA LEU A 44 0.76 -4.96 5.87
C LEU A 44 -0.38 -4.89 6.89
N THR A 45 -1.52 -5.49 6.55
CA THR A 45 -2.65 -5.67 7.48
C THR A 45 -2.76 -7.14 7.87
N VAL A 46 -2.77 -7.45 9.16
CA VAL A 46 -2.96 -8.81 9.70
C VAL A 46 -4.05 -8.77 10.76
N ASN A 47 -5.18 -9.44 10.53
CA ASN A 47 -6.33 -9.46 11.44
C ASN A 47 -6.77 -8.04 11.87
N GLY A 48 -6.73 -7.08 10.93
CA GLY A 48 -7.06 -5.67 11.18
C GLY A 48 -5.92 -4.82 11.75
N SER A 49 -4.89 -5.41 12.35
CA SER A 49 -3.69 -4.70 12.78
C SER A 49 -2.85 -4.25 11.59
N GLN A 50 -2.36 -3.02 11.61
CA GLN A 50 -1.66 -2.40 10.49
C GLN A 50 -0.18 -2.13 10.82
N TYR A 51 0.70 -2.51 9.91
CA TYR A 51 2.15 -2.33 9.99
C TYR A 51 2.62 -1.59 8.74
N LEU A 52 3.17 -0.40 8.93
CA LEU A 52 3.81 0.34 7.86
C LEU A 52 5.26 -0.14 7.72
N ILE A 53 5.61 -0.61 6.54
CA ILE A 53 6.96 -1.07 6.18
C ILE A 53 7.49 -0.09 5.13
N ASP A 54 8.63 0.52 5.45
CA ASP A 54 9.23 1.65 4.73
C ASP A 54 8.33 2.90 4.63
N CYS A 55 9.00 4.05 4.53
CA CYS A 55 8.36 5.36 4.48
C CYS A 55 9.01 6.22 3.39
N GLY A 56 9.07 5.69 2.16
CA GLY A 56 9.50 6.45 0.99
C GLY A 56 8.68 7.72 0.79
N GLU A 57 9.20 8.62 -0.04
CA GLU A 57 8.53 9.87 -0.37
C GLU A 57 7.07 9.63 -0.81
N GLU A 58 6.15 10.50 -0.35
CA GLU A 58 4.70 10.39 -0.56
C GLU A 58 3.99 9.18 0.11
N TRP A 59 4.60 8.51 1.10
CA TRP A 59 3.94 7.41 1.83
C TRP A 59 2.64 7.86 2.54
N GLY A 60 2.65 9.02 3.21
CA GLY A 60 1.52 9.50 4.02
C GLY A 60 0.29 9.87 3.17
N PRO A 61 0.44 10.67 2.10
CA PRO A 61 -0.62 10.88 1.12
C PRO A 61 -1.13 9.58 0.50
N SER A 62 -0.24 8.63 0.19
CA SER A 62 -0.64 7.32 -0.37
C SER A 62 -1.40 6.46 0.64
N TYR A 63 -1.01 6.45 1.91
CA TYR A 63 -1.75 5.82 2.99
C TYR A 63 -3.17 6.41 3.11
N ARG A 64 -3.32 7.73 3.08
CA ARG A 64 -4.66 8.37 3.11
C ARG A 64 -5.52 7.99 1.90
N ARG A 65 -4.93 7.88 0.71
CA ARG A 65 -5.63 7.44 -0.51
C ARG A 65 -5.93 5.94 -0.54
N CYS A 66 -5.21 5.12 0.23
CA CYS A 66 -5.39 3.68 0.20
C CYS A 66 -6.72 3.23 0.83
N GLY A 67 -7.42 4.11 1.55
CA GLY A 67 -8.76 3.83 2.07
C GLY A 67 -8.80 2.91 3.28
N GLU A 68 -7.64 2.61 3.86
CA GLU A 68 -7.53 1.91 5.13
C GLU A 68 -7.69 2.91 6.28
N SER A 69 -8.61 2.63 7.20
CA SER A 69 -8.68 3.34 8.48
C SER A 69 -7.68 2.71 9.44
N THR A 70 -6.83 3.50 10.09
CA THR A 70 -6.00 3.01 11.19
C THR A 70 -6.91 2.57 12.33
N PRO A 71 -6.78 1.35 12.88
CA PRO A 71 -7.41 1.03 14.15
C PRO A 71 -6.93 2.04 15.20
N GLY A 72 -7.83 2.91 15.67
CA GLY A 72 -7.52 3.94 16.68
C GLY A 72 -7.20 5.35 16.16
N TYR A 73 -7.05 5.58 14.86
CA TYR A 73 -6.98 6.95 14.31
C TYR A 73 -8.39 7.40 13.88
N ARG A 74 -9.10 8.05 14.80
CA ARG A 74 -10.20 8.96 14.43
C ARG A 74 -9.55 10.33 14.23
N GLY A 75 -9.66 10.87 13.02
CA GLY A 75 -9.07 12.17 12.66
C GLY A 75 -9.36 13.25 13.72
N ALA A 76 -8.37 14.11 13.93
CA ALA A 76 -8.53 15.35 14.68
C ALA A 76 -9.34 16.38 13.87
#